data_AF-B2ICE7-F1
#
_entry.id   AF-B2ICE7-F1
#
_cell.length_a   1.000
_cell.length_b   1.000
_cell.length_c   1.000
_cell.angle_alpha   90.00
_cell.angle_beta   90.00
_cell.angle_gamma   90.00
#
_symmetry.space_group_name_H-M   'P 1'
#
loop_
_entity.id
_entity.type
_entity.pdbx_description
1 polymer ?
#
loop_
_entity_poly.entity_id
_entity_poly.type
_entity_poly.pdbx_seq_one_letter_code
_entity_poly.pdbx_strand_id
1 'polypeptide(L)'
;MNTASLPLLRALPLFTDLPAGHKAVLVRQDDFEPHLRIGEFAVVDTTDKDVAYGELYMLCFRRGLRIVQPYKFPSSIPDVGVWFRFAMPAPGRTVMADGPLKFECWPEKCFGRIVGLFEPLETVAHGSSLYREA
;
A
#
# COMPACT_ATOMS: atom_id res chain seq x y z
N MET A 1 -22.37 23.26 15.81
CA MET A 1 -21.10 23.41 15.09
C MET A 1 -21.06 22.28 14.08
N ASN A 2 -21.14 22.62 12.79
CA ASN A 2 -21.19 21.66 11.70
C ASN A 2 -19.75 21.23 11.39
N THR A 3 -19.31 20.07 11.89
CA THR A 3 -18.01 19.49 11.53
C THR A 3 -18.12 18.94 10.11
N ALA A 4 -17.92 19.81 9.12
CA ALA A 4 -17.65 19.39 7.76
C ALA A 4 -16.35 18.56 7.80
N SER A 5 -16.48 17.24 7.67
CA SER A 5 -15.35 16.35 7.40
C SER A 5 -14.72 16.84 6.10
N LEU A 6 -13.49 17.37 6.17
CA LEU A 6 -12.68 17.58 4.97
C LEU A 6 -12.74 16.31 4.12
N PRO A 7 -12.89 16.38 2.79
CA PRO A 7 -12.77 15.20 1.95
C PRO A 7 -11.46 14.52 2.34
N LEU A 8 -11.50 13.23 2.70
CA LEU A 8 -10.29 12.44 2.91
C LEU A 8 -9.47 12.55 1.62
N LEU A 9 -8.42 13.36 1.64
CA LEU A 9 -7.48 13.50 0.52
C LEU A 9 -6.62 12.23 0.44
N ARG A 10 -7.25 11.12 0.04
CA ARG A 10 -6.56 9.86 -0.27
C ARG A 10 -6.29 9.82 -1.77
N ALA A 11 -5.03 9.52 -2.11
CA ALA A 11 -4.59 9.36 -3.49
C ALA A 11 -5.03 8.00 -4.08
N LEU A 12 -5.33 7.03 -3.22
CA LEU A 12 -5.69 5.66 -3.63
C LEU A 12 -7.21 5.50 -3.77
N PRO A 13 -7.70 4.96 -4.89
CA PRO A 13 -9.12 4.65 -5.07
C PRO A 13 -9.59 3.53 -4.14
N LEU A 14 -10.88 3.51 -3.84
CA LEU A 14 -11.54 2.46 -3.06
C LEU A 14 -12.13 1.39 -4.00
N PHE A 15 -11.93 0.13 -3.63
CA PHE A 15 -12.47 -1.04 -4.30
C PHE A 15 -13.44 -1.77 -3.36
N THR A 16 -14.66 -2.03 -3.84
CA THR A 16 -15.64 -2.89 -3.16
C THR A 16 -15.46 -4.37 -3.49
N ASP A 17 -14.83 -4.65 -4.63
CA ASP A 17 -14.54 -5.97 -5.15
C ASP A 17 -13.09 -6.04 -5.63
N LEU A 18 -12.45 -7.20 -5.48
CA LEU A 18 -11.07 -7.40 -5.94
C LEU A 18 -11.06 -7.80 -7.41
N PRO A 19 -10.43 -7.00 -8.32
CA PRO A 19 -10.29 -7.42 -9.70
C PRO A 19 -9.42 -8.67 -9.84
N ALA A 20 -9.57 -9.37 -10.96
CA ALA A 20 -8.68 -10.50 -11.28
C ALA A 20 -7.21 -10.05 -11.28
N GLY A 21 -6.30 -10.92 -10.83
CA GLY A 21 -4.88 -10.58 -10.70
C GLY A 21 -4.54 -9.67 -9.51
N HIS A 22 -5.53 -9.24 -8.71
CA HIS A 22 -5.30 -8.41 -7.54
C HIS A 22 -5.38 -9.22 -6.23
N LYS A 23 -4.73 -8.71 -5.18
CA LYS A 23 -4.77 -9.25 -3.81
C LYS A 23 -4.99 -8.13 -2.80
N ALA A 24 -5.85 -8.37 -1.82
CA ALA A 24 -5.96 -7.52 -0.63
C ALA A 24 -4.87 -7.92 0.38
N VAL A 25 -4.09 -6.95 0.85
CA VAL A 25 -3.08 -7.16 1.89
C VAL A 25 -3.31 -6.21 3.06
N LEU A 26 -3.40 -6.77 4.27
CA LEU A 26 -3.57 -5.99 5.50
C LEU A 26 -2.36 -5.08 5.75
N VAL A 27 -2.63 -3.78 5.88
CA VAL A 27 -1.67 -2.76 6.28
C VAL A 27 -1.46 -2.85 7.80
N ARG A 28 -0.22 -3.11 8.21
CA ARG A 28 0.15 -3.31 9.63
C ARG A 28 0.99 -2.17 10.21
N GLN A 29 1.35 -1.19 9.40
CA GLN A 29 2.27 -0.11 9.74
C GLN A 29 1.67 1.22 9.26
N ASP A 30 1.96 2.31 9.97
CA ASP A 30 1.52 3.68 9.69
C ASP A 30 2.57 4.48 8.90
N ASP A 31 3.61 3.81 8.41
CA ASP A 31 4.72 4.43 7.67
C ASP A 31 4.28 5.16 6.39
N PHE A 32 3.11 4.83 5.87
CA PHE A 32 2.55 5.35 4.61
C PHE A 32 1.29 6.18 4.80
N GLU A 33 1.03 6.67 6.02
CA GLU A 33 0.00 7.67 6.24
C GLU A 33 0.30 8.96 5.46
N PRO A 34 -0.74 9.68 4.96
CA PRO A 34 -2.17 9.43 5.16
C PRO A 34 -2.79 8.47 4.12
N HIS A 35 -1.99 7.92 3.20
CA HIS A 35 -2.48 7.15 2.05
C HIS A 35 -2.86 5.72 2.39
N LEU A 36 -2.13 5.09 3.31
CA LEU A 36 -2.42 3.77 3.87
C LEU A 36 -2.40 3.86 5.39
N ARG A 37 -3.46 3.38 6.04
CA ARG A 37 -3.58 3.35 7.51
C ARG A 37 -3.57 1.92 8.03
N ILE A 38 -3.13 1.77 9.27
CA ILE A 38 -3.16 0.48 9.96
C ILE A 38 -4.59 -0.06 9.99
N GLY A 39 -4.75 -1.35 9.70
CA GLY A 39 -6.04 -2.03 9.68
C GLY A 39 -6.75 -2.01 8.33
N GLU A 40 -6.30 -1.18 7.38
CA GLU A 40 -6.85 -1.17 6.03
C GLU A 40 -6.30 -2.32 5.18
N PHE A 41 -7.00 -2.65 4.10
CA PHE A 41 -6.51 -3.61 3.10
C PHE A 41 -6.02 -2.86 1.86
N ALA A 42 -4.73 -2.91 1.59
CA ALA A 42 -4.18 -2.41 0.33
C ALA A 42 -4.49 -3.38 -0.81
N VAL A 43 -5.00 -2.85 -1.92
CA VAL A 43 -5.22 -3.60 -3.16
C VAL A 43 -3.92 -3.59 -3.95
N VAL A 44 -3.37 -4.78 -4.18
CA VAL A 44 -2.12 -4.98 -4.93
C VAL A 44 -2.45 -5.61 -6.28
N ASP A 45 -2.10 -4.97 -7.38
CA ASP A 45 -2.05 -5.61 -8.70
C ASP A 45 -0.77 -6.45 -8.79
N THR A 46 -0.92 -7.77 -8.80
CA THR A 46 0.24 -8.70 -8.81
C THR A 46 0.86 -8.91 -10.19
N THR A 47 0.20 -8.40 -11.24
CA THR A 47 0.70 -8.43 -12.61
C THR A 47 1.54 -7.20 -12.93
N ASP A 48 1.29 -6.09 -12.24
CA ASP A 48 2.01 -4.85 -12.40
C ASP A 48 3.29 -4.81 -11.56
N LYS A 49 4.41 -4.93 -12.27
CA LYS A 49 5.76 -4.92 -11.69
C LYS A 49 6.67 -3.89 -12.35
N ASP A 50 6.14 -3.05 -13.24
CA ASP A 50 6.93 -2.01 -13.88
C ASP A 50 7.24 -0.92 -12.86
N VAL A 51 8.48 -0.46 -12.81
CA VAL A 51 8.92 0.53 -11.81
C VAL A 51 8.34 1.89 -12.15
N ALA A 52 7.45 2.39 -11.29
CA ALA A 52 6.97 3.77 -11.32
C ALA A 52 7.44 4.51 -10.06
N TYR A 53 8.31 5.50 -10.26
CA TYR A 53 8.84 6.30 -9.16
C TYR A 53 7.76 7.14 -8.51
N GLY A 54 7.67 7.10 -7.17
CA GLY A 54 6.63 7.77 -6.39
C GLY A 54 5.39 6.91 -6.13
N GLU A 55 5.23 5.79 -6.82
CA GLU A 55 4.14 4.84 -6.56
C GLU A 55 4.50 3.88 -5.42
N LEU A 56 3.48 3.23 -4.84
CA LEU A 56 3.68 2.28 -3.75
C LEU A 56 3.68 0.84 -4.27
N TYR A 57 4.59 0.02 -3.75
CA TYR A 57 4.74 -1.39 -4.13
C TYR A 57 4.84 -2.28 -2.91
N MET A 58 4.52 -3.55 -3.11
CA MET A 58 4.82 -4.61 -2.16
C MET A 58 6.06 -5.37 -2.63
N LEU A 59 7.10 -5.38 -1.79
CA LEU A 59 8.31 -6.15 -2.04
C LEU A 59 8.42 -7.35 -1.09
N CYS A 60 8.86 -8.48 -1.64
CA CYS A 60 9.17 -9.71 -0.93
C CYS A 60 10.57 -9.64 -0.31
N PHE A 61 10.63 -9.55 1.02
CA PHE A 61 11.86 -9.71 1.79
C PHE A 61 11.90 -11.10 2.44
N ARG A 62 13.07 -11.50 2.95
CA ARG A 62 13.23 -12.78 3.70
C ARG A 62 12.26 -12.90 4.88
N ARG A 63 11.85 -11.78 5.47
CA ARG A 63 10.93 -11.71 6.62
C ARG A 63 9.48 -11.39 6.23
N GLY A 64 9.12 -11.58 4.95
CA GLY A 64 7.79 -11.35 4.42
C GLY A 64 7.66 -10.09 3.59
N LEU A 65 6.42 -9.69 3.33
CA LEU A 65 6.11 -8.53 2.49
C LEU A 65 6.33 -7.21 3.25
N ARG A 66 6.78 -6.20 2.51
CA ARG A 66 6.92 -4.82 2.98
C ARG A 66 6.41 -3.85 1.92
N ILE A 67 5.73 -2.81 2.38
CA ILE A 67 5.36 -1.67 1.53
C ILE A 67 6.61 -0.82 1.32
N VAL A 68 6.85 -0.44 0.08
CA VAL A 68 7.96 0.45 -0.28
C VAL A 68 7.49 1.48 -1.31
N GLN A 69 8.24 2.58 -1.42
CA GLN A 69 8.08 3.55 -2.50
C GLN A 69 9.40 3.69 -3.25
N PRO A 70 9.49 3.28 -4.53
CA PRO A 70 10.59 3.61 -5.39
C PRO A 70 10.75 5.12 -5.48
N TYR A 71 11.98 5.61 -5.40
CA TYR A 71 12.28 7.02 -5.58
C TYR A 71 13.56 7.20 -6.38
N LYS A 72 13.66 8.34 -7.04
CA LYS A 72 14.90 8.72 -7.72
C LYS A 72 15.87 9.24 -6.66
N PHE A 73 16.96 8.52 -6.46
CA PHE A 73 18.04 9.02 -5.63
C PHE A 73 18.73 10.17 -6.38
N PRO A 74 18.80 11.38 -5.79
CA PRO A 74 19.51 12.46 -6.43
C PRO A 74 21.01 12.19 -6.40
N SER A 75 21.65 12.26 -7.58
CA SER A 75 23.10 12.41 -7.85
C SER A 75 23.87 11.19 -8.34
N SER A 76 24.82 11.50 -9.25
CA SER A 76 26.15 10.93 -9.63
C SER A 76 26.43 9.43 -9.64
N ILE A 77 25.60 8.60 -9.03
CA ILE A 77 25.73 7.15 -9.04
C ILE A 77 25.05 6.65 -10.31
N PRO A 78 25.70 5.79 -11.11
CA PRO A 78 25.07 5.21 -12.29
C PRO A 78 23.74 4.55 -11.92
N ASP A 79 22.74 4.70 -12.79
CA ASP A 79 21.40 4.14 -12.59
C ASP A 79 21.45 2.60 -12.77
N VAL A 80 21.92 1.91 -11.73
CA VAL A 80 22.13 0.46 -11.72
C VAL A 80 20.98 -0.31 -11.08
N GLY A 81 19.95 0.39 -10.60
CA GLY A 81 18.80 -0.23 -9.97
C GLY A 81 17.89 0.74 -9.21
N VAL A 82 16.88 0.16 -8.58
CA VAL A 82 15.81 0.87 -7.90
C VAL A 82 16.19 1.13 -6.46
N TRP A 83 16.21 2.40 -6.08
CA TRP A 83 16.21 2.83 -4.69
C TRP A 83 14.77 2.94 -4.19
N PHE A 84 14.54 2.53 -2.95
CA PHE A 84 13.22 2.57 -2.35
C PHE A 84 13.27 2.91 -0.87
N ARG A 85 12.18 3.46 -0.37
CA ARG A 85 12.01 3.86 1.02
C ARG A 85 10.88 3.09 1.69
N PHE A 86 11.00 2.93 3.00
CA PHE A 86 10.04 2.19 3.83
C PHE A 86 9.00 3.08 4.52
N ALA A 87 9.00 4.39 4.25
CA ALA A 87 8.02 5.33 4.79
C ALA A 87 7.85 6.54 3.85
N MET A 88 6.72 7.23 3.99
CA MET A 88 6.48 8.51 3.35
C MET A 88 7.38 9.61 3.96
N PRO A 89 8.00 10.47 3.14
CA PRO A 89 8.68 11.65 3.64
C PRO A 89 7.70 12.58 4.35
N ALA A 90 8.06 13.01 5.55
CA ALA A 90 7.33 14.02 6.30
C ALA A 90 8.35 14.95 6.97
N PRO A 91 8.02 16.24 7.19
CA PRO A 91 8.87 17.15 7.93
C PRO A 91 9.25 16.56 9.30
N GLY A 92 10.54 16.55 9.62
CA GLY A 92 11.05 16.01 10.88
C GLY A 92 11.11 14.48 10.97
N ARG A 93 10.68 13.72 9.94
CA ARG A 93 10.78 12.26 9.91
C ARG A 93 12.06 11.82 9.20
N THR A 94 12.88 11.03 9.88
CA THR A 94 13.96 10.28 9.22
C THR A 94 13.34 9.09 8.50
N VAL A 95 13.58 9.00 7.19
CA VAL A 95 13.06 7.91 6.36
C VAL A 95 14.16 6.91 6.07
N MET A 96 13.95 5.65 6.43
CA MET A 96 14.84 4.56 6.04
C MET A 96 14.68 4.26 4.55
N ALA A 97 15.82 4.12 3.87
CA ALA A 97 15.90 3.71 2.47
C ALA A 97 16.89 2.55 2.32
N ASP A 98 16.73 1.80 1.23
CA ASP A 98 17.60 0.69 0.84
C ASP A 98 17.74 0.68 -0.69
N GLY A 99 18.73 -0.06 -1.18
CA GLY A 99 19.06 -0.17 -2.59
C GLY A 99 20.55 0.07 -2.94
N PRO A 100 20.88 0.10 -4.25
CA PRO A 100 19.95 -0.13 -5.35
C PRO A 100 19.64 -1.62 -5.51
N LEU A 101 18.36 -1.99 -5.57
CA LEU A 101 17.96 -3.30 -6.06
C LEU A 101 18.08 -3.29 -7.59
N LYS A 102 18.95 -4.13 -8.14
CA LYS A 102 19.15 -4.19 -9.60
C LYS A 102 17.81 -4.37 -10.34
N PHE A 103 17.66 -3.70 -11.47
CA PHE A 103 16.44 -3.78 -12.29
C PHE A 103 16.07 -5.22 -12.66
N GLU A 104 17.06 -6.06 -12.98
CA GLU A 104 16.86 -7.49 -13.28
C GLU A 104 16.29 -8.29 -12.10
N CYS A 105 16.56 -7.87 -10.86
CA CYS A 105 16.04 -8.53 -9.66
C CYS A 105 14.67 -7.98 -9.23
N TRP A 106 14.27 -6.81 -9.72
CA TRP A 106 13.02 -6.17 -9.32
C TRP A 106 11.79 -7.04 -9.59
N PRO A 107 11.57 -7.62 -10.79
CA PRO A 107 10.36 -8.41 -11.07
C PRO A 107 10.20 -9.66 -10.18
N GLU A 108 11.32 -10.24 -9.72
CA GLU A 108 11.30 -11.39 -8.80
C GLU A 108 10.93 -10.96 -7.38
N LYS A 109 11.43 -9.81 -6.91
CA LYS A 109 11.15 -9.28 -5.57
C LYS A 109 9.83 -8.53 -5.48
N CYS A 110 9.36 -7.97 -6.58
CA CYS A 110 8.12 -7.21 -6.65
C CYS A 110 6.92 -8.16 -6.63
N PHE A 111 6.16 -8.11 -5.54
CA PHE A 111 4.89 -8.79 -5.43
C PHE A 111 3.82 -8.11 -6.28
N GLY A 112 3.87 -6.77 -6.38
CA GLY A 112 2.96 -5.99 -7.22
C GLY A 112 2.87 -4.52 -6.79
N ARG A 113 2.25 -3.69 -7.63
CA ARG A 113 1.93 -2.29 -7.33
C ARG A 113 0.69 -2.18 -6.45
N ILE A 114 0.72 -1.30 -5.46
CA ILE A 114 -0.46 -0.93 -4.67
C ILE A 114 -1.26 0.08 -5.48
N VAL A 115 -2.48 -0.29 -5.85
CA VAL A 115 -3.35 0.48 -6.76
C VAL A 115 -4.61 1.00 -6.08
N GLY A 116 -4.86 0.62 -4.83
CA GLY A 116 -6.07 1.06 -4.13
C GLY A 116 -6.16 0.56 -2.69
N LEU A 117 -7.32 0.81 -2.09
CA LEU A 117 -7.76 0.25 -0.83
C LEU A 117 -8.99 -0.62 -1.05
N PHE A 118 -9.11 -1.71 -0.30
CA PHE A 118 -10.26 -2.59 -0.34
C PHE A 118 -11.15 -2.31 0.87
N GLU A 119 -12.39 -1.94 0.60
CA GLU A 119 -13.44 -1.73 1.58
C GLU A 119 -14.58 -2.68 1.22
N PRO A 120 -14.69 -3.86 1.86
CA PRO A 120 -15.79 -4.75 1.58
C PRO A 120 -17.09 -4.04 1.95
N LEU A 121 -18.07 -4.08 1.05
CA LEU A 121 -19.43 -3.70 1.42
C LEU A 121 -19.81 -4.54 2.63
N GLU A 122 -20.16 -3.89 3.76
CA GLU A 122 -20.70 -4.61 4.90
C GLU A 122 -21.83 -5.50 4.38
N THR A 123 -21.67 -6.81 4.50
CA THR A 123 -22.80 -7.72 4.37
C THR A 123 -23.75 -7.29 5.47
N VAL A 124 -24.81 -6.56 5.11
CA VAL A 124 -25.92 -6.30 6.02
C VAL A 124 -26.47 -7.66 6.40
N ALA A 125 -26.02 -8.19 7.52
CA ALA A 125 -26.57 -9.39 8.12
C ALA A 125 -27.99 -9.03 8.59
N HIS A 126 -28.95 -9.11 7.68
CA HIS A 126 -30.34 -9.33 8.05
C HIS A 126 -30.43 -10.68 8.76
N GLY A 127 -30.43 -10.63 10.09
CA GLY A 127 -30.43 -11.81 10.95
C GLY A 127 -31.01 -11.51 12.32
N SER A 128 -32.31 -11.19 12.34
CA SER A 128 -33.29 -11.53 13.38
C SER A 128 -32.74 -11.87 14.78
N SER A 129 -32.87 -10.91 15.69
CA SER A 129 -32.90 -11.16 17.14
C SER A 129 -34.14 -12.00 17.48
N LEU A 130 -34.00 -13.32 17.37
CA LEU A 130 -34.84 -14.28 18.09
C LEU A 130 -34.03 -14.83 19.26
N TYR A 131 -33.99 -14.07 20.36
CA TYR A 131 -33.94 -14.66 21.68
C TYR A 131 -35.07 -14.03 22.50
N ARG A 132 -36.16 -14.80 22.61
CA ARG A 132 -37.20 -14.62 23.61
C ARG A 132 -36.58 -14.85 24.99
N GLU A 133 -37.06 -14.05 25.92
CA GLU A 133 -36.98 -14.29 27.36
C GLU A 133 -37.29 -15.75 27.71
N ALA A 134 -36.48 -16.29 28.61
CA ALA A 134 -36.86 -17.34 29.55
C ALA A 134 -36.09 -17.10 30.85
#